data_AF-A0A960RI95-F1
#
_entry.id   AF-A0A960RI95-F1
#
_cell.length_a   1.000
_cell.length_b   1.000
_cell.length_c   1.000
_cell.angle_alpha   90.00
_cell.angle_beta   90.00
_cell.angle_gamma   90.00
#
_symmetry.space_group_name_H-M   'P 1'
#
loop_
_entity.id
_entity.type
_entity.pdbx_description
1 polymer ?
#
loop_
_entity_poly.entity_id
_entity_poly.type
_entity_poly.pdbx_seq_one_letter_code
_entity_poly.pdbx_strand_id
1 'polypeptide(L)'
;MPVQDFNLNRPIHLARRDAYFERAVEMLYMPMQDMDTNKRIHHVEQVLALLKTAQFHAFFSTKSPQSTQEEHDLLHFLRLISHNVQSAHSMMQHQTHLEGEEGFLCQFLDARPEECVLPAMHYRRRADDIFHGLWHLLRLGHKPYRKLQQANITSLTEAERERYKKAYQSFRTEIQNKYDSDQTPPQPPSDATLIPQI
;
A
#
# COMPACT_ATOMS: atom_id res chain seq x y z
N MET A 1 16.31 0.20 24.06
CA MET A 1 16.94 1.41 23.48
C MET A 1 16.54 2.61 24.32
N PRO A 2 17.48 3.47 24.73
CA PRO A 2 17.19 4.65 25.55
C PRO A 2 16.38 5.69 24.76
N VAL A 3 15.52 6.44 25.46
CA VAL A 3 14.59 7.45 24.92
C VAL A 3 15.30 8.57 24.14
N GLN A 4 16.60 8.80 24.40
CA GLN A 4 17.41 9.81 23.72
C GLN A 4 17.67 9.51 22.23
N ASP A 5 17.73 8.24 21.82
CA ASP A 5 18.02 7.85 20.42
C ASP A 5 16.84 8.15 19.48
N PHE A 6 15.60 8.14 20.00
CA PHE A 6 14.39 8.42 19.23
C PHE A 6 14.28 9.90 18.81
N ASN A 7 14.82 10.81 19.62
CA ASN A 7 14.78 12.25 19.32
C ASN A 7 15.76 12.66 18.24
N LEU A 8 17.00 12.15 18.28
CA LEU A 8 18.04 12.47 17.29
C LEU A 8 17.62 12.11 15.85
N ASN A 9 16.67 11.18 15.69
CA ASN A 9 16.19 10.70 14.40
C ASN A 9 14.73 11.04 14.08
N ARG A 10 14.05 11.83 14.92
CA ARG A 10 12.67 12.30 14.66
C ARG A 10 12.47 12.88 13.26
N PRO A 11 13.29 13.84 12.76
CA PRO A 11 13.10 14.39 11.40
C PRO A 11 13.22 13.32 10.31
N ILE A 12 14.04 12.29 10.51
CA ILE A 12 14.19 11.19 9.54
C ILE A 12 12.97 10.27 9.56
N HIS A 13 12.42 9.97 10.74
CA HIS A 13 11.19 9.19 10.87
C HIS A 13 9.99 9.91 10.26
N LEU A 14 9.85 11.22 10.50
CA LEU A 14 8.82 12.03 9.86
C LEU A 14 8.96 11.99 8.33
N ALA A 15 10.18 12.19 7.81
CA ALA A 15 10.44 12.17 6.37
C ALA A 15 10.09 10.82 5.73
N ARG A 16 10.45 9.71 6.36
CA ARG A 16 10.09 8.37 5.87
C ARG A 16 8.59 8.11 5.94
N ARG A 17 7.95 8.44 7.06
CA ARG A 17 6.49 8.30 7.19
C ARG A 17 5.79 8.99 6.03
N ASP A 18 6.16 10.24 5.78
CA ASP A 18 5.51 11.06 4.76
C ASP A 18 5.81 10.53 3.34
N ALA A 19 7.07 10.25 3.00
CA ALA A 19 7.44 9.79 1.66
C ALA A 19 6.75 8.47 1.27
N TYR A 20 6.69 7.50 2.20
CA TYR A 20 6.06 6.21 1.97
C TYR A 20 4.53 6.30 1.97
N PHE A 21 3.94 7.09 2.87
CA PHE A 21 2.49 7.31 2.87
C PHE A 21 2.02 8.00 1.59
N GLU A 22 2.69 9.09 1.19
CA GLU A 22 2.32 9.82 -0.02
C GLU A 22 2.43 8.92 -1.26
N ARG A 23 3.47 8.08 -1.37
CA ARG A 23 3.55 7.10 -2.48
C ARG A 23 2.43 6.06 -2.43
N ALA A 24 2.11 5.52 -1.25
CA ALA A 24 1.03 4.54 -1.13
C ALA A 24 -0.30 5.15 -1.60
N VAL A 25 -0.55 6.40 -1.26
CA VAL A 25 -1.75 7.14 -1.70
C VAL A 25 -1.74 7.37 -3.21
N GLU A 26 -0.62 7.78 -3.79
CA GLU A 26 -0.46 7.92 -5.26
C GLU A 26 -0.80 6.61 -5.98
N MET A 27 -0.25 5.47 -5.52
CA MET A 27 -0.51 4.16 -6.09
C MET A 27 -1.98 3.73 -5.92
N LEU A 28 -2.63 4.06 -4.80
CA LEU A 28 -4.06 3.79 -4.59
C LEU A 28 -4.96 4.58 -5.54
N TYR A 29 -4.51 5.70 -6.09
CA TYR A 29 -5.25 6.48 -7.10
C TYR A 29 -4.97 6.05 -8.54
N MET A 30 -4.03 5.12 -8.77
CA MET A 30 -3.79 4.60 -10.12
C MET A 30 -4.98 3.75 -10.60
N PRO A 31 -5.44 3.93 -11.85
CA PRO A 31 -6.50 3.09 -12.41
C PRO A 31 -6.08 1.63 -12.46
N MET A 32 -6.89 0.75 -11.86
CA MET A 32 -6.67 -0.71 -11.87
C MET A 32 -7.61 -1.45 -12.84
N GLN A 33 -8.39 -0.71 -13.63
CA GLN A 33 -9.45 -1.28 -14.49
C GLN A 33 -8.88 -2.16 -15.61
N ASP A 34 -7.71 -1.79 -16.14
CA ASP A 34 -7.03 -2.51 -17.22
C ASP A 34 -6.03 -3.55 -16.71
N MET A 35 -5.94 -3.73 -15.39
CA MET A 35 -5.07 -4.73 -14.77
C MET A 35 -5.81 -6.06 -14.62
N ASP A 36 -5.17 -7.15 -15.05
CA ASP A 36 -5.63 -8.50 -14.69
C ASP A 36 -5.53 -8.74 -13.17
N THR A 37 -6.23 -9.77 -12.67
CA THR A 37 -6.34 -10.04 -11.22
C THR A 37 -4.96 -10.18 -10.56
N ASN A 38 -3.99 -10.82 -11.21
CA ASN A 38 -2.64 -11.00 -10.66
C ASN A 38 -1.88 -9.68 -10.58
N LYS A 39 -1.95 -8.82 -11.60
CA LYS A 39 -1.38 -7.47 -11.55
C LYS A 39 -2.02 -6.61 -10.47
N ARG A 40 -3.34 -6.70 -10.29
CA ARG A 40 -4.04 -6.00 -9.19
C ARG A 40 -3.54 -6.47 -7.83
N ILE A 41 -3.39 -7.77 -7.62
CA ILE A 41 -2.83 -8.33 -6.38
C ILE A 41 -1.43 -7.78 -6.13
N HIS A 42 -0.54 -7.86 -7.11
CA HIS A 42 0.84 -7.38 -6.96
C HIS A 42 0.90 -5.87 -6.65
N HIS A 43 0.09 -5.07 -7.35
CA HIS A 43 -0.04 -3.63 -7.08
C HIS A 43 -0.47 -3.36 -5.63
N VAL A 44 -1.47 -4.10 -5.15
CA VAL A 44 -1.98 -3.96 -3.78
C VAL A 44 -0.95 -4.41 -2.72
N GLU A 45 -0.14 -5.43 -3.02
CA GLU A 45 0.97 -5.86 -2.16
C GLU A 45 2.04 -4.78 -2.00
N GLN A 46 2.38 -4.10 -3.10
CA GLN A 46 3.29 -2.96 -3.07
C GLN A 46 2.73 -1.82 -2.21
N VAL A 47 1.44 -1.50 -2.35
CA VAL A 47 0.75 -0.53 -1.48
C VAL A 47 0.84 -0.94 -0.01
N LEU A 48 0.59 -2.21 0.31
CA LEU A 48 0.70 -2.71 1.68
C LEU A 48 2.11 -2.59 2.25
N ALA A 49 3.14 -2.87 1.46
CA ALA A 49 4.53 -2.72 1.87
C ALA A 49 4.89 -1.26 2.20
N LEU A 50 4.42 -0.33 1.36
CA LEU A 50 4.58 1.10 1.59
C LEU A 50 3.88 1.56 2.87
N LEU A 51 2.62 1.17 3.06
CA LEU A 51 1.84 1.52 4.25
C LEU A 51 2.43 0.95 5.53
N LYS A 52 2.92 -0.29 5.52
CA LYS A 52 3.62 -0.91 6.68
C LYS A 52 4.87 -0.10 7.07
N THR A 53 5.63 0.34 6.07
CA THR A 53 6.83 1.18 6.30
C THR A 53 6.45 2.56 6.86
N ALA A 54 5.41 3.19 6.32
CA ALA A 54 4.89 4.45 6.84
C ALA A 54 4.40 4.32 8.29
N GLN A 55 3.65 3.25 8.61
CA GLN A 55 3.20 2.96 9.97
C GLN A 55 4.36 2.75 10.94
N PHE A 56 5.39 2.00 10.54
CA PHE A 56 6.57 1.79 11.36
C PHE A 56 7.20 3.12 11.75
N HIS A 57 7.42 4.01 10.77
CA HIS A 57 8.02 5.32 11.04
C HIS A 57 7.09 6.32 11.74
N ALA A 58 5.78 6.24 11.54
CA ALA A 58 4.81 6.95 12.37
C ALA A 58 4.88 6.49 13.83
N PHE A 59 5.02 5.18 14.08
CA PHE A 59 5.19 4.67 15.45
C PHE A 59 6.44 5.27 16.11
N PHE A 60 7.59 5.31 15.43
CA PHE A 60 8.78 5.95 16.00
C PHE A 60 8.60 7.45 16.25
N SER A 61 7.88 8.18 15.38
CA SER A 61 7.61 9.59 15.62
C SER A 61 6.74 9.81 16.87
N THR A 62 5.77 8.92 17.14
CA THR A 62 4.97 8.95 18.38
C THR A 62 5.73 8.56 19.65
N LYS A 63 6.99 8.11 19.56
CA LYS A 63 7.83 7.84 20.74
C LYS A 63 8.71 9.01 21.16
N SER A 64 8.75 10.08 20.37
CA SER A 64 9.46 11.29 20.76
C SER A 64 8.66 12.08 21.81
N PRO A 65 9.29 12.75 22.77
CA PRO A 65 8.61 13.62 23.74
C PRO A 65 7.87 14.81 23.12
N GLN A 66 8.17 15.14 21.86
CA GLN A 66 7.51 16.21 21.10
C GLN A 66 6.28 15.70 20.35
N SER A 67 5.85 14.45 20.57
CA SER A 67 4.73 13.87 19.86
C SER A 67 3.40 14.52 20.23
N THR A 68 2.54 14.75 19.24
CA THR A 68 1.20 15.31 19.46
C THR A 68 0.10 14.24 19.35
N GLN A 69 -1.09 14.53 19.87
CA GLN A 69 -2.24 13.63 19.74
C GLN A 69 -2.57 13.35 18.26
N GLU A 70 -2.45 14.35 17.40
CA GLU A 70 -2.69 14.21 15.97
C GLU A 70 -1.72 13.21 15.30
N GLU A 71 -0.49 13.05 15.81
CA GLU A 71 0.41 12.00 15.33
C GLU A 71 -0.05 10.60 15.72
N HIS A 72 -0.61 10.44 16.92
CA HIS A 72 -1.25 9.19 17.32
C HIS A 72 -2.48 8.90 16.45
N ASP A 73 -3.30 9.91 16.19
CA ASP A 73 -4.48 9.79 15.32
C ASP A 73 -4.07 9.42 13.89
N LEU A 74 -2.98 10.00 13.36
CA LEU A 74 -2.42 9.61 12.06
C LEU A 74 -1.96 8.15 12.06
N LEU A 75 -1.30 7.68 13.12
CA LEU A 75 -0.90 6.27 13.23
C LEU A 75 -2.12 5.34 13.22
N HIS A 76 -3.19 5.70 13.93
CA HIS A 76 -4.46 4.96 13.88
C HIS A 76 -5.09 4.98 12.49
N PHE A 77 -5.08 6.12 11.81
CA PHE A 77 -5.56 6.26 10.44
C PHE A 77 -4.76 5.40 9.44
N LEU A 78 -3.43 5.37 9.55
CA LEU A 78 -2.57 4.52 8.71
C LEU A 78 -2.89 3.03 8.90
N ARG A 79 -3.13 2.60 10.15
CA ARG A 79 -3.57 1.21 10.45
C ARG A 79 -4.92 0.91 9.83
N LEU A 80 -5.90 1.82 9.96
CA LEU A 80 -7.22 1.66 9.38
C LEU A 80 -7.16 1.50 7.85
N ILE A 81 -6.42 2.37 7.16
CA ILE A 81 -6.22 2.28 5.70
C ILE A 81 -5.58 0.93 5.35
N SER A 82 -4.54 0.53 6.09
CA SER A 82 -3.82 -0.71 5.80
C SER A 82 -4.69 -1.95 5.99
N HIS A 83 -5.56 -1.96 6.99
CA HIS A 83 -6.54 -3.04 7.17
C HIS A 83 -7.54 -3.07 6.02
N ASN A 84 -8.01 -1.93 5.52
CA ASN A 84 -8.89 -1.89 4.34
C ASN A 84 -8.18 -2.43 3.09
N VAL A 85 -6.95 -1.99 2.83
CA VAL A 85 -6.15 -2.50 1.71
C VAL A 85 -5.91 -4.01 1.84
N GLN A 86 -5.61 -4.50 3.05
CA GLN A 86 -5.42 -5.92 3.31
C GLN A 86 -6.71 -6.73 3.09
N SER A 87 -7.86 -6.21 3.49
CA SER A 87 -9.15 -6.85 3.23
C SER A 87 -9.42 -6.94 1.72
N ALA A 88 -9.16 -5.86 0.96
CA ALA A 88 -9.31 -5.88 -0.49
C ALA A 88 -8.35 -6.87 -1.16
N HIS A 89 -7.09 -6.93 -0.71
CA HIS A 89 -6.10 -7.93 -1.14
C HIS A 89 -6.60 -9.35 -0.94
N SER A 90 -7.11 -9.68 0.25
CA SER A 90 -7.65 -11.01 0.53
C SER A 90 -8.85 -11.36 -0.35
N MET A 91 -9.73 -10.39 -0.66
CA MET A 91 -10.82 -10.62 -1.62
C MET A 91 -10.28 -10.95 -3.02
N MET A 92 -9.23 -10.26 -3.48
CA MET A 92 -8.61 -10.56 -4.78
C MET A 92 -7.90 -11.92 -4.81
N GLN A 93 -7.25 -12.31 -3.71
CA GLN A 93 -6.64 -13.64 -3.60
C GLN A 93 -7.70 -14.74 -3.66
N HIS A 94 -8.83 -14.57 -2.98
CA HIS A 94 -9.95 -15.50 -3.07
C HIS A 94 -10.54 -15.56 -4.49
N GLN A 95 -10.69 -14.40 -5.15
CA GLN A 95 -11.10 -14.36 -6.56
C GLN A 95 -10.14 -15.19 -7.44
N THR A 96 -8.83 -14.99 -7.29
CA THR A 96 -7.80 -15.68 -8.09
C THR A 96 -7.81 -17.19 -7.86
N HIS A 97 -7.97 -17.63 -6.61
CA HIS A 97 -8.03 -19.06 -6.28
C HIS A 97 -9.22 -19.75 -6.94
N LEU A 98 -10.37 -19.05 -7.01
CA LEU A 98 -11.57 -19.56 -7.68
C LEU A 98 -11.49 -19.48 -9.20
N GLU A 99 -10.75 -18.52 -9.76
CA GLU A 99 -10.52 -18.41 -11.20
C GLU A 99 -9.47 -19.40 -11.71
N GLY A 100 -8.47 -19.74 -10.89
CA GLY A 100 -7.31 -20.54 -11.30
C GLY A 100 -7.48 -22.06 -11.17
N GLU A 101 -8.39 -22.54 -10.32
CA GLU A 101 -8.64 -23.97 -10.14
C GLU A 101 -9.94 -24.38 -10.82
N GLU A 102 -9.86 -24.61 -12.14
CA GLU A 102 -11.02 -25.01 -12.95
C GLU A 102 -11.70 -26.25 -12.34
N GLY A 103 -12.88 -26.03 -11.77
CA GLY A 103 -13.76 -27.08 -11.30
C GLY A 103 -13.46 -27.67 -9.92
N PHE A 104 -12.39 -27.30 -9.21
CA PHE A 104 -12.16 -27.81 -7.84
C PHE A 104 -13.36 -27.53 -6.94
N LEU A 105 -13.78 -26.26 -6.88
CA LEU A 105 -14.88 -25.86 -6.00
C LEU A 105 -16.19 -26.55 -6.40
N CYS A 106 -16.46 -26.68 -7.70
CA CYS A 106 -17.66 -27.38 -8.17
C CYS A 106 -17.63 -28.87 -7.82
N GLN A 107 -16.48 -29.53 -7.99
CA GLN A 107 -16.29 -30.94 -7.64
C GLN A 107 -16.41 -31.16 -6.14
N PHE A 108 -15.85 -30.25 -5.33
CA PHE A 108 -15.90 -30.34 -3.88
C PHE A 108 -17.30 -30.11 -3.31
N LEU A 109 -18.06 -29.17 -3.91
CA LEU A 109 -19.40 -28.80 -3.45
C LEU A 109 -20.54 -29.58 -4.12
N ASP A 110 -20.25 -30.45 -5.09
CA ASP A 110 -21.25 -31.09 -5.96
C ASP A 110 -22.21 -30.07 -6.60
N ALA A 111 -21.65 -28.93 -7.01
CA ALA A 111 -22.38 -27.77 -7.53
C ALA A 111 -22.27 -27.66 -9.05
N ARG A 112 -23.23 -26.97 -9.67
CA ARG A 112 -23.19 -26.71 -11.11
C ARG A 112 -22.15 -25.63 -11.44
N PRO A 113 -21.53 -25.67 -12.63
CA PRO A 113 -20.54 -24.66 -13.04
C PRO A 113 -21.05 -23.22 -12.92
N GLU A 114 -22.33 -22.96 -13.22
CA GLU A 114 -22.91 -21.61 -13.10
C GLU A 114 -22.93 -21.10 -11.64
N GLU A 115 -23.09 -22.01 -10.68
CA GLU A 115 -23.11 -21.69 -9.25
C GLU A 115 -21.71 -21.39 -8.71
N CYS A 116 -20.66 -21.94 -9.33
CA CYS A 116 -19.26 -21.75 -8.92
C CYS A 116 -18.62 -20.46 -9.44
N VAL A 117 -19.18 -19.84 -10.49
CA VAL A 117 -18.65 -18.58 -11.04
C VAL A 117 -19.08 -17.37 -10.20
N LEU A 118 -20.26 -17.45 -9.57
CA LEU A 118 -20.83 -16.35 -8.78
C LEU A 118 -19.93 -15.90 -7.60
N PRO A 119 -19.32 -16.81 -6.81
CA PRO A 119 -18.45 -16.41 -5.71
C PRO A 119 -17.24 -15.57 -6.13
N ALA A 120 -16.57 -15.88 -7.25
CA ALA A 120 -15.45 -15.08 -7.76
C ALA A 120 -15.90 -13.65 -8.10
N MET A 121 -17.05 -13.51 -8.76
CA MET A 121 -17.66 -12.19 -9.02
C MET A 121 -18.01 -11.44 -7.73
N HIS A 122 -18.50 -12.14 -6.70
CA HIS A 122 -18.80 -11.53 -5.41
C HIS A 122 -17.53 -11.00 -4.73
N TYR A 123 -16.43 -11.75 -4.74
CA TYR A 123 -15.16 -11.27 -4.18
C TYR A 123 -14.62 -10.06 -4.91
N ARG A 124 -14.65 -10.06 -6.25
CA ARG A 124 -14.28 -8.89 -7.06
C ARG A 124 -15.07 -7.64 -6.65
N ARG A 125 -16.40 -7.76 -6.59
CA ARG A 125 -17.28 -6.64 -6.19
C ARG A 125 -16.95 -6.14 -4.78
N ARG A 126 -16.68 -7.04 -3.83
CA ARG A 126 -16.31 -6.66 -2.45
C ARG A 126 -14.98 -5.92 -2.40
N ALA A 127 -13.99 -6.35 -3.17
CA ALA A 127 -12.73 -5.63 -3.29
C ALA A 127 -12.96 -4.19 -3.81
N ASP A 128 -13.77 -4.05 -4.86
CA ASP A 128 -14.08 -2.74 -5.45
C ASP A 128 -14.85 -1.84 -4.46
N ASP A 129 -15.84 -2.37 -3.74
CA ASP A 129 -16.57 -1.64 -2.69
C ASP A 129 -15.64 -1.13 -1.58
N ILE A 130 -14.67 -1.95 -1.16
CA ILE A 130 -13.66 -1.57 -0.15
C ILE A 130 -12.80 -0.41 -0.68
N PHE A 131 -12.34 -0.45 -1.93
CA PHE A 131 -11.56 0.66 -2.50
C PHE A 131 -12.36 1.95 -2.62
N HIS A 132 -13.64 1.88 -2.97
CA HIS A 132 -14.51 3.07 -2.97
C HIS A 132 -14.60 3.71 -1.57
N GLY A 133 -14.80 2.90 -0.54
CA GLY A 133 -14.76 3.37 0.85
C GLY A 133 -13.41 3.95 1.24
N LEU A 134 -12.32 3.31 0.83
CA LEU A 134 -10.95 3.76 1.08
C LEU A 134 -10.65 5.12 0.44
N TRP A 135 -11.03 5.33 -0.82
CA TRP A 135 -10.84 6.61 -1.49
C TRP A 135 -11.62 7.74 -0.82
N HIS A 136 -12.81 7.43 -0.29
CA HIS A 136 -13.56 8.39 0.51
C HIS A 136 -12.80 8.79 1.78
N LEU A 137 -12.27 7.81 2.53
CA LEU A 137 -11.46 8.06 3.73
C LEU A 137 -10.20 8.86 3.42
N LEU A 138 -9.48 8.52 2.34
CA LEU A 138 -8.28 9.24 1.91
C LEU A 138 -8.57 10.70 1.55
N ARG A 139 -9.69 10.94 0.86
CA ARG A 139 -10.14 12.30 0.52
C ARG A 139 -10.41 13.13 1.78
N LEU A 140 -11.07 12.55 2.79
CA LEU A 140 -11.33 13.22 4.07
C LEU A 140 -10.04 13.43 4.88
N GLY A 141 -9.13 12.47 4.84
CA GLY A 141 -7.85 12.50 5.57
C GLY A 141 -6.80 13.45 4.99
N HIS A 142 -6.93 13.86 3.73
CA HIS A 142 -5.92 14.69 3.04
C HIS A 142 -5.63 16.01 3.76
N LYS A 143 -6.66 16.79 4.11
CA LYS A 143 -6.49 18.09 4.77
C LYS A 143 -5.92 17.95 6.19
N PRO A 144 -6.45 17.08 7.07
CA PRO A 144 -5.82 16.80 8.37
C PRO A 144 -4.36 16.37 8.27
N TYR A 145 -4.04 15.47 7.32
CA TYR A 145 -2.67 15.02 7.08
C TYR A 145 -1.73 16.18 6.71
N ARG A 146 -2.10 17.02 5.72
CA ARG A 146 -1.26 18.17 5.31
C ARG A 146 -1.07 19.17 6.45
N LYS A 147 -2.11 19.42 7.25
CA LYS A 147 -2.02 20.28 8.45
C LYS A 147 -1.02 19.71 9.45
N LEU A 148 -1.08 18.41 9.73
CA LEU A 148 -0.17 17.73 10.65
C LEU A 148 1.27 17.71 10.13
N GLN A 149 1.48 17.45 8.84
CA GLN A 149 2.80 17.49 8.21
C GLN A 149 3.42 18.89 8.35
N GLN A 150 2.66 19.94 8.05
CA GLN A 150 3.12 21.32 8.22
C GLN A 150 3.44 21.66 9.69
N ALA A 151 2.58 21.24 10.63
CA ALA A 151 2.81 21.45 12.06
C ALA A 151 4.09 20.75 12.54
N ASN A 152 4.30 19.49 12.13
CA ASN A 152 5.52 18.73 12.43
C ASN A 152 6.77 19.40 11.87
N ILE A 153 6.75 19.89 10.62
CA ILE A 153 7.91 20.58 10.03
C ILE A 153 8.17 21.91 10.74
N THR A 154 7.11 22.63 11.12
CA THR A 154 7.22 23.93 11.77
C THR A 154 7.80 23.83 13.18
N SER A 155 7.55 22.73 13.89
CA SER A 155 8.10 22.49 15.23
C SER A 155 9.57 22.05 15.24
N LEU A 156 10.13 21.64 14.10
CA LEU A 156 11.55 21.32 13.97
C LEU A 156 12.42 22.58 13.99
N THR A 157 13.60 22.46 14.60
CA THR A 157 14.68 23.45 14.46
C THR A 157 15.15 23.52 13.00
N GLU A 158 15.88 24.58 12.64
CA GLU A 158 16.36 24.76 11.26
C GLU A 158 17.24 23.60 10.78
N ALA A 159 18.17 23.14 11.63
CA ALA A 159 19.04 22.00 11.32
C ALA A 159 18.25 20.69 11.12
N GLU A 160 17.21 20.47 11.93
CA GLU A 160 16.34 19.29 11.79
C GLU A 160 15.45 19.38 10.55
N ARG A 161 14.97 20.57 10.20
CA ARG A 161 14.18 20.82 8.99
C ARG A 161 14.99 20.53 7.72
N GLU A 162 16.24 20.95 7.68
CA GLU A 162 17.16 20.61 6.59
C GLU A 162 17.42 19.10 6.50
N ARG A 163 17.58 18.42 7.65
CA ARG A 163 17.70 16.95 7.69
C ARG A 163 16.42 16.27 7.17
N TYR A 164 15.24 16.73 7.60
CA TYR A 164 13.95 16.23 7.11
C TYR A 164 13.85 16.38 5.59
N LYS A 165 14.14 17.57 5.06
CA LYS A 165 14.00 17.87 3.63
C LYS A 165 14.90 16.99 2.77
N LYS A 166 16.19 16.89 3.13
CA LYS A 166 17.15 16.03 2.42
C LYS A 166 16.72 14.56 2.46
N ALA A 167 16.32 14.08 3.64
CA ALA A 167 15.86 12.71 3.82
C ALA A 167 14.59 12.43 3.00
N TYR A 168 13.61 13.32 3.06
CA TYR A 168 12.35 13.20 2.32
C TYR A 168 12.59 13.10 0.81
N GLN A 169 13.41 14.00 0.25
CA GLN A 169 13.77 13.98 -1.16
C GLN A 169 14.50 12.70 -1.56
N SER A 170 15.45 12.24 -0.73
CA SER A 170 16.18 10.98 -0.95
C SER A 170 15.22 9.79 -0.98
N PHE A 171 14.33 9.66 0.02
CA PHE A 171 13.38 8.55 0.07
C PHE A 171 12.36 8.62 -1.06
N ARG A 172 11.86 9.81 -1.42
CA ARG A 172 10.97 9.95 -2.59
C ARG A 172 11.63 9.45 -3.88
N THR A 173 12.91 9.77 -4.09
CA THR A 173 13.66 9.31 -5.27
C THR A 173 13.87 7.79 -5.24
N GLU A 174 14.30 7.24 -4.11
CA GLU A 174 14.52 5.80 -3.92
C GLU A 174 13.23 4.99 -4.14
N ILE A 175 12.13 5.45 -3.53
CA ILE A 175 10.81 4.83 -3.66
C ILE A 175 10.33 4.89 -5.11
N GLN A 176 10.44 6.05 -5.77
CA GLN A 176 10.04 6.18 -7.17
C GLN A 176 10.81 5.19 -8.05
N ASN A 177 12.13 5.14 -7.92
CA ASN A 177 12.97 4.24 -8.70
C ASN A 177 12.59 2.77 -8.49
N LYS A 178 12.31 2.37 -7.24
CA LYS A 178 11.93 0.99 -6.90
C LYS A 178 10.59 0.56 -7.49
N TYR A 179 9.56 1.40 -7.37
CA TYR A 179 8.19 1.02 -7.75
C TYR A 179 7.83 1.39 -9.20
N ASP A 180 8.63 2.21 -9.88
CA ASP A 180 8.50 2.43 -11.33
C ASP A 180 9.24 1.35 -12.14
N SER A 181 10.37 0.83 -11.66
CA SER A 181 11.09 -0.26 -12.34
C SER A 181 10.31 -1.58 -12.34
N ASP A 182 9.53 -1.83 -11.29
CA ASP A 182 8.70 -3.03 -11.13
C ASP A 182 7.42 -3.04 -12.01
N GLN A 183 7.16 -1.98 -12.79
CA GLN A 183 6.07 -1.96 -13.78
C GLN A 183 6.40 -2.72 -15.07
N THR A 184 7.59 -3.30 -15.18
CA THR A 184 7.99 -4.14 -16.32
C THR A 184 7.53 -5.58 -16.07
N PRO A 185 6.61 -6.16 -16.86
CA PRO A 185 6.17 -7.53 -16.65
C PRO A 185 7.34 -8.51 -16.80
N PRO A 186 7.37 -9.64 -16.05
CA PRO A 186 8.33 -10.70 -16.30
C PRO A 186 8.22 -11.14 -17.76
N GLN A 187 9.32 -11.08 -18.51
CA GLN A 187 9.34 -11.64 -19.86
C GLN A 187 9.03 -13.13 -19.76
N PRO A 188 8.17 -13.67 -20.65
CA PRO A 188 7.97 -15.10 -20.71
C PRO A 188 9.33 -15.79 -20.97
N PRO A 189 9.55 -16.99 -20.41
CA PRO A 189 10.80 -17.71 -20.63
C PRO A 189 11.03 -17.87 -22.14
N SER A 190 12.20 -17.43 -22.58
CA SER A 190 12.69 -17.57 -23.95
C SER A 190 13.08 -19.02 -24.23
N ASP A 191 12.12 -19.94 -24.17
CA ASP A 191 12.29 -21.33 -24.60
C ASP A 191 11.07 -21.77 -25.41
N ALA A 192 10.88 -21.12 -26.56
CA ALA A 192 10.18 -21.73 -27.68
C ALA A 192 11.23 -22.40 -28.59
N THR A 193 11.77 -23.53 -28.12
CA THR A 193 12.54 -24.43 -28.97
C THR A 193 11.62 -24.92 -30.09
N LEU A 194 11.98 -24.53 -31.31
CA LEU A 194 11.41 -24.99 -32.58
C LEU A 194 11.09 -26.49 -32.56
N ILE A 195 9.80 -26.83 -32.66
CA ILE A 195 9.40 -28.18 -33.10
C ILE A 195 9.38 -28.15 -34.64
N PRO A 196 10.20 -28.95 -35.35
CA PRO A 196 10.11 -29.06 -36.79
C PRO A 196 8.87 -29.87 -37.17
N GLN A 197 8.07 -29.34 -38.11
CA GLN A 197 6.93 -30.04 -38.69
C GLN A 197 7.43 -31.24 -39.50
N ILE A 198 6.83 -32.41 -39.25
CA ILE A 198 6.80 -33.58 -40.14
C ILE A 198 5.35 -33.80 -40.53
#